data_AF-A0A7C7JTG5-F1
#
_entry.id   AF-A0A7C7JTG5-F1
#
_cell.length_a   1.000
_cell.length_b   1.000
_cell.length_c   1.000
_cell.angle_alpha   90.00
_cell.angle_beta   90.00
_cell.angle_gamma   90.00
#
_symmetry.space_group_name_H-M   'P 1'
#
loop_
_entity.id
_entity.type
_entity.pdbx_description
1 polymer ?
#
loop_
_entity_poly.entity_id
_entity_poly.type
_entity_poly.pdbx_seq_one_letter_code
_entity_poly.pdbx_strand_id
1 'polypeptide(L)'
;MGSSFEITVVAKDSTEGFKHINTAISEIKRIETLISSWDSNSQTSLINQNSGIKPVKVDQELFDLIERALKLSKLTNGAFDISYASMDKIWKFDGSMTTMPSEDDIKKSVEKVGYKNIILNK
;
A
#
# COMPACT_ATOMS: atom_id res chain seq x y z
N MET A 1 -2.22 6.64 -4.33
CA MET A 1 -1.45 6.65 -5.58
C MET A 1 -1.01 8.09 -5.81
N GLY A 2 -0.01 8.54 -5.04
CA GLY A 2 0.37 9.96 -4.92
C GLY A 2 1.32 10.45 -6.01
N SER A 3 1.07 10.10 -7.28
CA SER A 3 1.89 10.51 -8.41
C SER A 3 1.02 10.85 -9.63
N SER A 4 1.59 11.52 -10.62
CA SER A 4 0.92 11.83 -11.89
C SER A 4 0.80 10.59 -12.77
N PHE A 5 -0.33 10.45 -13.45
CA PHE A 5 -0.57 9.41 -14.45
C PHE A 5 -0.64 10.04 -15.83
N GLU A 6 -0.06 9.34 -16.82
CA GLU A 6 -0.26 9.64 -18.24
C GLU A 6 -0.97 8.46 -18.90
N ILE A 7 -2.05 8.74 -19.64
CA ILE A 7 -2.88 7.73 -20.29
C ILE A 7 -2.98 8.10 -21.77
N THR A 8 -2.48 7.22 -22.64
CA THR A 8 -2.60 7.34 -24.09
C THR A 8 -3.48 6.21 -24.61
N VAL A 9 -4.46 6.55 -25.45
CA VAL A 9 -5.39 5.58 -26.05
C VAL A 9 -5.42 5.72 -27.56
N VAL A 10 -5.58 4.60 -28.26
CA VAL A 10 -5.89 4.58 -29.69
C VAL A 10 -7.39 4.34 -29.83
N ALA A 11 -8.09 5.28 -30.47
CA ALA A 11 -9.54 5.26 -30.63
C ALA A 11 -9.93 5.74 -32.03
N LYS A 12 -11.16 5.41 -32.46
CA LYS A 12 -11.68 5.82 -33.77
C LYS A 12 -11.79 7.34 -33.90
N ASP A 13 -12.19 8.00 -32.82
CA ASP A 13 -12.37 9.45 -32.74
C ASP A 13 -12.12 9.97 -31.31
N SER A 14 -12.15 11.29 -31.14
CA SER A 14 -11.92 11.94 -29.85
C SER A 14 -12.98 11.59 -28.81
N THR A 15 -14.23 11.34 -29.22
CA THR A 15 -15.32 11.02 -28.29
C THR A 15 -15.10 9.66 -27.64
N GLU A 16 -14.78 8.65 -28.46
CA GLU A 16 -14.40 7.33 -27.97
C GLU A 16 -13.11 7.38 -27.14
N GLY A 17 -12.12 8.17 -27.57
CA GLY A 17 -10.88 8.39 -26.82
C GLY A 17 -11.14 8.92 -25.41
N PHE A 18 -11.95 9.97 -25.26
CA PHE A 18 -12.33 10.50 -23.95
C PHE A 18 -13.09 9.49 -23.10
N LYS A 19 -13.95 8.66 -23.70
CA LYS A 19 -14.64 7.60 -22.97
C LYS A 19 -13.66 6.60 -22.35
N HIS A 20 -12.67 6.12 -23.12
CA HIS A 20 -11.66 5.19 -22.61
C HIS A 20 -10.76 5.80 -21.54
N ILE A 21 -10.33 7.04 -21.72
CA ILE A 21 -9.55 7.78 -20.72
C ILE A 21 -10.34 7.90 -19.41
N ASN A 22 -11.63 8.26 -19.49
CA ASN A 22 -12.49 8.37 -18.31
C ASN A 22 -12.67 7.01 -17.60
N THR A 23 -12.77 5.91 -18.34
CA THR A 23 -12.80 4.56 -17.75
C THR A 23 -11.51 4.28 -16.97
N ALA A 24 -10.34 4.56 -17.54
CA ALA A 24 -9.07 4.36 -16.87
C ALA A 24 -8.92 5.24 -15.61
N ILE A 25 -9.34 6.51 -15.68
CA ILE A 25 -9.34 7.42 -14.52
C ILE A 25 -10.24 6.89 -13.40
N SER A 26 -11.45 6.45 -13.73
CA SER A 26 -12.38 5.88 -12.75
C SER A 26 -11.80 4.64 -12.08
N GLU A 27 -11.11 3.79 -12.84
CA GLU A 27 -10.51 2.57 -12.29
C GLU A 27 -9.32 2.87 -11.37
N ILE A 28 -8.45 3.81 -11.75
CA ILE A 28 -7.36 4.27 -10.88
C ILE A 28 -7.91 4.78 -9.54
N LYS A 29 -9.00 5.58 -9.59
CA LYS A 29 -9.66 6.09 -8.38
C LYS A 29 -10.24 4.96 -7.53
N ARG A 30 -10.92 3.99 -8.16
CA ARG A 30 -11.50 2.83 -7.47
C ARG A 30 -10.42 2.02 -6.74
N ILE A 31 -9.33 1.69 -7.43
CA ILE A 31 -8.21 0.95 -6.84
C ILE A 31 -7.57 1.76 -5.72
N GLU A 32 -7.35 3.07 -5.91
CA GLU A 32 -6.80 3.93 -4.85
C GLU A 32 -7.67 3.87 -3.59
N THR A 33 -8.98 4.07 -3.70
CA THR A 33 -9.89 3.99 -2.54
C THR A 33 -9.81 2.63 -1.83
N LEU A 34 -9.64 1.54 -2.58
CA LEU A 34 -9.53 0.21 -2.01
C LEU A 34 -8.22 0.00 -1.23
N ILE A 35 -7.08 0.37 -1.82
CA ILE A 35 -5.76 -0.05 -1.32
C ILE A 35 -5.00 1.04 -0.56
N SER A 36 -5.45 2.29 -0.57
CA SER A 36 -4.68 3.44 -0.07
C SER A 36 -4.20 3.25 1.37
N SER A 37 -2.93 3.51 1.64
CA SER A 37 -2.39 3.62 3.01
C SER A 37 -2.59 5.01 3.63
N TRP A 38 -3.16 5.96 2.87
CA TRP A 38 -3.32 7.36 3.27
C TRP A 38 -4.77 7.73 3.55
N ASP A 39 -5.71 7.11 2.83
CA ASP A 39 -7.15 7.27 3.12
C ASP A 39 -7.49 6.51 4.41
N SER A 40 -7.95 7.24 5.43
CA SER A 40 -8.36 6.66 6.72
C SER A 40 -9.53 5.69 6.63
N ASN A 41 -10.30 5.75 5.53
CA ASN A 41 -11.48 4.91 5.30
C ASN A 41 -11.18 3.67 4.46
N SER A 42 -9.96 3.49 3.95
CA SER A 42 -9.60 2.32 3.16
C SER A 42 -9.55 1.04 3.99
N GLN A 43 -9.68 -0.11 3.33
CA GLN A 43 -9.52 -1.41 4.00
C GLN A 43 -8.08 -1.63 4.50
N THR A 44 -7.08 -1.10 3.79
CA THR A 44 -5.67 -1.10 4.25
C THR A 44 -5.52 -0.35 5.57
N SER A 45 -6.11 0.85 5.69
CA SER A 45 -6.08 1.64 6.93
C SER A 45 -6.82 0.92 8.05
N LEU A 46 -7.94 0.26 7.75
CA LEU A 46 -8.67 -0.53 8.73
C LEU A 46 -7.85 -1.73 9.24
N ILE A 47 -7.12 -2.44 8.37
CA ILE A 47 -6.18 -3.50 8.76
C ILE A 47 -5.13 -2.92 9.73
N ASN A 48 -4.51 -1.79 9.36
CA ASN A 48 -3.46 -1.17 10.17
C ASN A 48 -3.96 -0.74 11.55
N GLN A 49 -5.16 -0.17 11.64
CA GLN A 49 -5.78 0.23 12.91
C GLN A 49 -6.12 -0.96 13.83
N ASN A 50 -6.34 -2.14 13.27
CA ASN A 50 -6.67 -3.36 14.01
C ASN A 50 -5.47 -4.32 14.17
N SER A 51 -4.26 -3.89 13.80
CA SER A 51 -3.05 -4.69 13.91
C SER A 51 -2.80 -5.11 15.36
N GLY A 52 -2.67 -6.42 15.59
CA GLY A 52 -2.52 -7.01 16.92
C GLY A 52 -3.79 -7.02 17.79
N ILE A 53 -4.94 -6.56 17.27
CA ILE A 53 -6.21 -6.49 18.02
C ILE A 53 -7.18 -7.57 17.53
N LYS A 54 -7.53 -7.56 16.23
CA LYS A 54 -8.50 -8.51 15.65
C LYS A 54 -8.33 -8.63 14.13
N PRO A 55 -8.74 -9.76 13.53
CA PRO A 55 -8.78 -9.89 12.08
C PRO A 55 -9.77 -8.92 11.44
N VAL A 56 -9.47 -8.49 10.21
CA VAL A 56 -10.32 -7.60 9.41
C VAL A 56 -10.76 -8.34 8.16
N LYS A 57 -12.08 -8.36 7.91
CA LYS A 57 -12.62 -8.85 6.64
C LYS A 57 -12.39 -7.77 5.57
N VAL A 58 -11.85 -8.19 4.44
CA VAL A 58 -11.54 -7.32 3.30
C VAL A 58 -12.13 -7.89 2.02
N ASP A 59 -12.12 -7.08 0.97
CA ASP A 59 -12.55 -7.49 -0.35
C ASP A 59 -11.55 -8.49 -0.96
N GLN A 60 -12.05 -9.38 -1.82
CA GLN A 60 -11.23 -10.42 -2.43
C GLN A 60 -10.02 -9.86 -3.19
N GLU A 61 -10.19 -8.72 -3.87
CA GLU A 61 -9.12 -8.08 -4.63
C GLU A 61 -7.95 -7.62 -3.74
N LEU A 62 -8.25 -7.02 -2.58
CA LEU A 62 -7.22 -6.64 -1.61
C LEU A 62 -6.59 -7.88 -0.96
N PHE A 63 -7.40 -8.89 -0.64
CA PHE A 63 -6.91 -10.16 -0.09
C PHE A 63 -5.88 -10.82 -1.03
N ASP A 64 -6.22 -10.93 -2.31
CA ASP A 64 -5.35 -11.54 -3.33
C ASP A 64 -4.09 -10.71 -3.56
N LEU A 65 -4.19 -9.38 -3.50
CA LEU A 65 -3.04 -8.48 -3.57
C LEU A 65 -2.08 -8.72 -2.38
N ILE A 66 -2.60 -8.82 -1.16
CA ILE A 66 -1.81 -9.12 0.03
C ILE A 66 -1.18 -10.52 -0.09
N GLU A 67 -1.94 -11.53 -0.54
CA GLU A 67 -1.41 -12.88 -0.74
C GLU A 67 -0.24 -12.88 -1.73
N ARG A 68 -0.38 -12.19 -2.86
CA ARG A 68 0.68 -12.06 -3.87
C ARG A 68 1.90 -11.34 -3.30
N ALA A 69 1.69 -10.28 -2.53
CA ALA A 69 2.77 -9.55 -1.89
C ALA A 69 3.54 -10.40 -0.87
N LEU A 70 2.85 -11.21 -0.05
CA LEU A 70 3.50 -12.14 0.88
C LEU A 70 4.34 -13.20 0.15
N LYS A 71 3.88 -13.68 -1.01
CA LYS A 71 4.68 -14.58 -1.86
C LYS A 71 5.99 -13.90 -2.31
N LEU A 72 5.93 -12.63 -2.72
CA LEU A 72 7.12 -11.84 -3.08
C LEU A 72 8.04 -11.61 -1.88
N SER A 73 7.48 -11.32 -0.70
CA SER A 73 8.28 -11.16 0.52
C SER A 73 9.02 -12.45 0.88
N LYS A 74 8.38 -13.60 0.72
CA LYS A 74 9.04 -14.90 0.90
C LYS A 74 10.12 -15.15 -0.15
N LEU A 75 9.85 -14.87 -1.42
CA LEU A 75 10.78 -15.10 -2.53
C LEU A 75 12.06 -14.26 -2.39
N THR A 76 11.93 -13.06 -1.83
CA THR A 76 13.03 -12.11 -1.65
C THR A 76 13.67 -12.19 -0.27
N ASN A 77 13.33 -13.20 0.53
CA ASN A 77 13.80 -13.35 1.91
C ASN A 77 13.59 -12.08 2.78
N GLY A 78 12.51 -11.34 2.53
CA GLY A 78 12.17 -10.11 3.26
C GLY A 78 12.81 -8.84 2.71
N ALA A 79 13.58 -8.89 1.62
CA ALA A 79 14.08 -7.66 0.97
C ALA A 79 12.94 -6.80 0.42
N PHE A 80 11.83 -7.42 -0.01
CA PHE A 80 10.53 -6.78 -0.17
C PHE A 80 9.63 -7.16 1.02
N ASP A 81 9.23 -6.21 1.86
CA ASP A 81 8.32 -6.47 2.98
C ASP A 81 7.18 -5.44 3.01
N ILE A 82 5.93 -5.90 2.84
CA ILE A 82 4.76 -5.01 2.84
C ILE A 82 4.42 -4.41 4.20
N SER A 83 4.97 -4.94 5.29
CA SER A 83 4.81 -4.38 6.63
C SER A 83 5.80 -3.25 6.94
N TYR A 84 6.71 -2.93 6.00
CA TYR A 84 7.74 -1.90 6.15
C TYR A 84 7.18 -0.53 6.57
N ALA A 85 5.96 -0.18 6.15
CA ALA A 85 5.35 1.11 6.47
C ALA A 85 5.23 1.41 7.98
N SER A 86 5.39 0.40 8.84
CA SER A 86 5.52 0.60 10.28
C SER A 86 6.78 1.39 10.70
N MET A 87 7.80 1.47 9.84
CA MET A 87 9.03 2.26 10.05
C MET A 87 8.87 3.76 9.71
N ASP A 88 7.81 4.14 8.99
CA ASP A 88 7.66 5.46 8.34
C ASP A 88 7.57 6.64 9.33
N LYS A 89 7.38 6.38 10.63
CA LYS A 89 7.24 7.44 11.63
C LYS A 89 8.57 8.04 12.11
N ILE A 90 9.69 7.32 11.96
CA ILE A 90 10.99 7.79 12.46
C ILE A 90 11.89 8.37 11.36
N TRP A 91 11.59 8.06 10.10
CA TRP A 91 12.31 8.57 8.92
C TRP A 91 11.46 9.61 8.22
N LYS A 92 11.97 10.84 8.07
CA LYS A 92 11.31 11.90 7.29
C LYS A 92 12.13 12.20 6.05
N PHE A 93 11.53 11.97 4.89
CA PHE A 93 12.17 12.20 3.58
C PHE A 93 11.75 13.54 2.93
N ASP A 94 11.24 14.48 3.73
CA ASP A 94 10.78 15.81 3.30
C ASP A 94 11.85 16.90 3.41
N GLY A 95 13.09 16.52 3.75
CA GLY A 95 14.21 17.45 3.96
C GLY A 95 14.23 18.14 5.33
N SER A 96 13.27 17.87 6.21
CA SER A 96 13.26 18.41 7.58
C SER A 96 14.19 17.65 8.54
N MET A 97 14.63 16.46 8.15
CA MET A 97 15.45 15.58 8.98
C MET A 97 16.91 16.04 8.98
N THR A 98 17.36 16.59 10.10
CA THR A 98 18.73 17.11 10.28
C THR A 98 19.62 16.17 11.09
N THR A 99 19.04 15.18 11.76
CA THR A 99 19.74 14.23 12.62
C THR A 99 19.22 12.81 12.40
N MET A 100 20.10 11.82 12.54
CA MET A 100 19.73 10.40 12.49
C MET A 100 18.93 10.02 13.76
N PRO A 101 17.94 9.11 13.68
CA PRO A 101 17.25 8.62 14.86
C PRO A 101 18.22 7.85 15.76
N SER A 102 17.94 7.77 17.06
CA SER A 102 18.76 6.99 17.97
C SER A 102 18.71 5.50 17.63
N GLU A 103 19.73 4.72 18.03
CA GLU A 103 19.72 3.26 17.85
C GLU A 103 18.49 2.61 18.49
N ASP A 104 18.03 3.13 19.63
CA ASP A 104 16.85 2.65 20.34
C ASP A 104 15.57 2.92 19.56
N ASP A 105 15.46 4.09 18.91
CA ASP A 105 14.31 4.42 18.06
C ASP A 105 14.30 3.56 16.81
N ILE A 106 15.47 3.30 16.21
CA ILE A 106 15.61 2.40 15.07
C ILE A 106 15.16 0.99 15.45
N LYS A 107 15.66 0.44 16.56
CA LYS A 107 15.28 -0.90 17.05
C LYS A 107 13.76 -0.99 17.27
N LYS A 108 13.17 -0.04 17.98
CA LYS A 108 11.71 0.01 18.22
C LYS A 108 10.90 0.12 16.93
N SER A 109 11.42 0.82 15.92
CA SER A 109 10.72 0.97 14.64
C SER A 109 10.66 -0.33 13.84
N VAL A 110 11.70 -1.17 13.92
CA VAL A 110 11.79 -2.42 13.16
C VAL A 110 11.14 -3.61 13.88
N GLU A 111 10.91 -3.53 15.19
CA GLU A 111 10.28 -4.60 15.99
C GLU A 111 8.92 -5.06 15.45
N LYS A 112 8.19 -4.16 14.78
CA LYS A 112 6.86 -4.43 14.23
C LYS A 112 6.88 -4.79 12.74
N VAL A 113 8.05 -4.78 12.12
CA VAL A 113 8.23 -5.18 10.72
C VAL A 113 8.41 -6.69 10.65
N GLY A 114 7.63 -7.33 9.80
CA GLY A 114 7.80 -8.72 9.44
C GLY A 114 6.58 -9.26 8.72
N TYR A 115 6.70 -9.52 7.42
CA TYR A 115 5.66 -10.14 6.60
C TYR A 115 5.16 -11.48 7.17
N LYS A 116 5.98 -12.17 7.95
CA LYS A 116 5.64 -13.43 8.65
C LYS A 116 4.56 -13.25 9.72
N ASN A 117 4.33 -12.03 10.19
CA ASN A 117 3.30 -11.72 11.18
C ASN A 117 1.92 -11.49 10.54
N ILE A 118 1.84 -11.44 9.20
CA ILE A 118 0.59 -11.26 8.47
C ILE A 118 -0.03 -12.64 8.23
N ILE A 119 -1.24 -12.84 8.75
CA ILE A 119 -1.98 -14.09 8.64
C ILE A 119 -3.17 -13.87 7.71
N LEU A 120 -3.27 -14.71 6.69
CA LEU A 120 -4.42 -14.77 5.79
C LEU A 120 -5.27 -15.98 6.15
N ASN A 121 -6.57 -15.76 6.36
CA ASN A 121 -7.55 -16.81 6.59
C ASN A 121 -8.52 -16.85 5.41
N LYS A 122 -8.51 -17.95 4.66
CA LYS A 122 -9.35 -18.18 3.48
C LYS A 122 -10.65 -18.85 3.86
#